data_AF-A0A935PX97-F1
#
_entry.id   AF-A0A935PX97-F1
#
_cell.length_a   1.000
_cell.length_b   1.000
_cell.length_c   1.000
_cell.angle_alpha   90.00
_cell.angle_beta   90.00
_cell.angle_gamma   90.00
#
_symmetry.space_group_name_H-M   'P 1'
#
loop_
_entity.id
_entity.type
_entity.pdbx_description
1 polymer ?
#
loop_
_entity_poly.entity_id
_entity_poly.type
_entity_poly.pdbx_seq_one_letter_code
_entity_poly.pdbx_strand_id
1 'polypeptide(L)'
;MTLSGKLAGQVKPDDVLFVFARSQEGPRMPLAAMRATVADLPLSFRLDDSMALVGGKKLSDFATVSIEARIVKAGQAQSSSGDLFGTLAGVKPGSQKLRLLIDQVQP
;
A
#
# COMPACT_ATOMS: atom_id res chain seq x y z
N MET A 1 -3.87 -4.75 -8.54
CA MET A 1 -2.57 -4.89 -7.86
C MET A 1 -2.10 -6.33 -8.02
N THR A 2 -0.80 -6.53 -8.18
CA THR A 2 -0.20 -7.85 -8.47
C THR A 2 1.10 -8.04 -7.69
N LEU A 3 1.47 -9.30 -7.43
CA LEU A 3 2.79 -9.69 -6.94
C LEU A 3 3.68 -10.11 -8.12
N SER A 4 4.93 -9.69 -8.14
CA SER A 4 5.92 -10.16 -9.11
C SER A 4 6.18 -11.65 -8.93
N GLY A 5 6.19 -12.40 -10.04
CA GLY A 5 6.50 -13.84 -10.02
C GLY A 5 7.89 -14.16 -9.42
N LYS A 6 8.83 -13.21 -9.47
CA LYS A 6 10.17 -13.34 -8.86
C LYS A 6 10.12 -13.43 -7.33
N LEU A 7 9.06 -12.92 -6.71
CA LEU A 7 8.88 -12.89 -5.25
C LEU A 7 7.82 -13.89 -4.75
N ALA A 8 7.13 -14.60 -5.66
CA ALA A 8 6.05 -15.52 -5.30
C ALA A 8 6.50 -16.63 -4.34
N GLY A 9 7.75 -17.11 -4.46
CA GLY A 9 8.31 -18.12 -3.56
C GLY A 9 8.69 -17.61 -2.17
N GLN A 10 8.57 -16.30 -1.91
CA GLN A 10 8.91 -15.70 -0.62
C GLN A 10 7.69 -15.44 0.25
N VAL A 11 6.46 -15.68 -0.24
CA VAL A 11 5.20 -15.36 0.44
C VAL A 11 4.38 -16.59 0.80
N LYS A 12 3.56 -16.45 1.84
CA LYS A 12 2.49 -17.40 2.17
C LYS A 12 1.13 -16.77 1.87
N PRO A 13 0.10 -17.55 1.53
CA PRO A 13 -1.23 -17.02 1.23
C PRO A 13 -1.84 -16.17 2.36
N ASP A 14 -1.55 -16.50 3.62
CA ASP A 14 -2.03 -15.82 4.82
C ASP A 14 -1.19 -14.60 5.24
N ASP A 15 -0.07 -14.34 4.55
CA ASP A 15 0.73 -13.13 4.80
C ASP A 15 -0.13 -11.89 4.62
N VAL A 16 -0.02 -10.96 5.57
CA VAL A 16 -0.83 -9.74 5.58
C VAL A 16 -0.27 -8.74 4.57
N LEU A 17 -1.16 -8.21 3.75
CA LEU A 17 -0.90 -7.15 2.80
C LEU A 17 -1.56 -5.85 3.28
N PHE A 18 -0.76 -4.83 3.53
CA PHE A 18 -1.25 -3.47 3.75
C PHE A 18 -1.06 -2.63 2.50
N VAL A 19 -2.04 -1.76 2.21
CA VAL A 19 -1.90 -0.75 1.18
C VAL A 19 -2.19 0.61 1.78
N PHE A 20 -1.25 1.53 1.63
CA PHE A 20 -1.27 2.85 2.22
C PHE A 20 -1.30 3.92 1.14
N ALA A 21 -2.05 4.99 1.38
CA ALA A 21 -1.81 6.28 0.73
C ALA A 21 -1.12 7.21 1.71
N ARG A 22 -0.05 7.86 1.29
CA ARG A 22 0.69 8.87 2.08
C ARG A 22 0.83 10.15 1.28
N SER A 23 0.89 11.29 1.97
CA SER A 23 1.32 12.52 1.33
C SER A 23 2.79 12.40 0.90
N GLN A 24 3.17 13.07 -0.18
CA GLN A 24 4.58 13.10 -0.61
C GLN A 24 5.46 13.94 0.32
N GLU A 25 4.82 14.87 1.02
CA GLU A 25 5.42 15.76 2.01
C GLU A 25 4.58 15.71 3.29
N GLY A 26 5.20 15.68 4.46
CA GLY A 26 4.49 15.70 5.74
C GLY A 26 4.61 14.41 6.57
N PRO A 27 3.76 14.23 7.60
CA PRO A 27 3.96 13.22 8.63
C PRO A 27 3.92 11.79 8.08
N ARG A 28 4.66 10.90 8.72
CA ARG A 28 4.85 9.49 8.34
C ARG A 28 3.54 8.66 8.31
N MET A 29 2.46 9.20 8.87
CA MET A 29 1.18 8.51 9.00
C MET A 29 0.42 8.46 7.66
N PRO A 30 -0.25 7.34 7.34
CA PRO A 30 -1.04 7.24 6.12
C PRO A 30 -2.32 8.09 6.20
N LEU A 31 -2.71 8.65 5.06
CA LEU A 31 -3.99 9.35 4.85
C LEU A 31 -5.16 8.37 4.74
N ALA A 32 -4.89 7.19 4.17
CA ALA A 32 -5.81 6.08 4.09
C ALA A 32 -5.02 4.77 4.08
N ALA A 33 -5.62 3.72 4.63
CA ALA A 33 -5.04 2.40 4.65
C ALA A 33 -6.12 1.34 4.42
N MET A 34 -5.73 0.26 3.74
CA MET A 34 -6.53 -0.97 3.67
C MET A 34 -5.66 -2.18 4.00
N ARG A 35 -6.32 -3.25 4.45
CA ARG A 35 -5.70 -4.53 4.77
C ARG A 35 -6.32 -5.62 3.89
N ALA A 36 -5.48 -6.52 3.40
CA ALA A 36 -5.81 -7.72 2.65
C ALA A 36 -4.81 -8.83 3.00
N THR A 37 -4.86 -9.95 2.28
CA THR A 37 -3.90 -11.06 2.35
C THR A 37 -3.27 -11.31 0.99
N VAL A 38 -2.18 -12.06 0.95
CA VAL A 38 -1.55 -12.47 -0.31
C VAL A 38 -2.48 -13.35 -1.15
N ALA A 39 -3.33 -14.17 -0.51
CA ALA A 39 -4.32 -15.00 -1.18
C ALA A 39 -5.33 -14.20 -2.01
N ASP A 40 -5.53 -12.91 -1.69
CA ASP A 40 -6.43 -12.03 -2.44
C ASP A 40 -5.82 -11.59 -3.79
N LEU A 41 -4.50 -11.72 -3.98
CA LEU A 41 -3.84 -11.27 -5.21
C LEU A 41 -4.12 -12.20 -6.40
N PRO A 42 -4.36 -11.66 -7.61
CA PRO A 42 -4.42 -10.23 -7.93
C PRO A 42 -5.73 -9.57 -7.47
N LEU A 43 -5.62 -8.43 -6.78
CA LEU A 43 -6.79 -7.72 -6.24
C LEU A 43 -6.98 -6.32 -6.79
N SER A 44 -8.23 -5.91 -6.89
CA SER A 44 -8.63 -4.51 -7.08
C SER A 44 -8.64 -3.80 -5.74
N PHE A 45 -8.14 -2.56 -5.70
CA PHE A 45 -8.08 -1.76 -4.48
C PHE A 45 -8.71 -0.39 -4.67
N ARG A 46 -9.19 0.19 -3.55
CA ARG A 46 -9.69 1.54 -3.47
C ARG A 46 -9.22 2.15 -2.16
N LEU A 47 -8.73 3.38 -2.22
CA LEU A 47 -8.44 4.22 -1.06
C LEU A 47 -9.24 5.50 -1.23
N ASP A 48 -9.96 5.92 -0.21
CA ASP A 48 -10.84 7.08 -0.25
C ASP A 48 -10.90 7.78 1.12
N ASP A 49 -11.53 8.96 1.16
CA ASP A 49 -11.56 9.83 2.34
C ASP A 49 -12.31 9.22 3.53
N SER A 50 -13.14 8.19 3.33
CA SER A 50 -13.81 7.51 4.45
C SER A 50 -12.84 6.69 5.31
N MET A 51 -11.64 6.44 4.80
CA MET A 51 -10.56 5.74 5.50
C MET A 51 -9.65 6.69 6.29
N ALA A 52 -9.89 8.01 6.23
CA ALA A 52 -9.14 8.98 7.01
C ALA A 52 -9.51 8.89 8.50
N LEU A 53 -8.52 9.08 9.37
CA LEU A 53 -8.76 9.17 10.81
C LEU A 53 -9.58 10.43 11.14
N VAL A 54 -10.39 10.37 12.20
CA VAL A 54 -11.18 11.52 12.67
C VAL A 54 -10.25 12.71 12.97
N GLY A 55 -10.54 13.86 12.36
CA GLY A 55 -9.71 15.07 12.47
C GLY A 55 -8.39 15.03 11.70
N GLY A 56 -8.11 13.94 10.96
CA GLY A 56 -6.98 13.82 10.05
C GLY A 56 -7.22 14.54 8.72
N LYS A 57 -6.14 14.69 7.95
CA LYS A 57 -6.21 15.17 6.56
C LYS A 57 -6.78 14.07 5.66
N LYS A 58 -7.56 14.47 4.67
CA LYS A 58 -8.16 13.57 3.68
C LYS A 58 -7.23 13.35 2.49
N LEU A 59 -7.49 12.29 1.74
CA LEU A 59 -6.81 12.01 0.48
C LEU A 59 -7.04 13.13 -0.53
N SER A 60 -8.28 13.64 -0.59
CA SER A 60 -8.70 14.74 -1.46
C SER A 60 -7.99 16.07 -1.21
N ASP A 61 -7.38 16.26 -0.03
CA ASP A 61 -6.76 17.52 0.36
C ASP A 61 -5.39 17.74 -0.31
N PHE A 62 -4.85 16.71 -0.98
CA PHE A 62 -3.52 16.72 -1.57
C PHE A 62 -3.59 16.68 -3.09
N ALA A 63 -2.73 17.47 -3.76
CA ALA A 63 -2.62 17.46 -5.21
C ALA A 63 -2.15 16.09 -5.74
N THR A 64 -1.21 15.47 -5.02
CA THR A 64 -0.68 14.14 -5.32
C THR A 64 -0.34 13.40 -4.04
N VAL A 65 -0.40 12.07 -4.11
CA VAL A 65 -0.04 11.15 -3.03
C VAL A 65 0.90 10.07 -3.54
N SER A 66 1.55 9.37 -2.63
CA SER A 66 2.19 8.08 -2.89
C SER A 66 1.30 6.94 -2.41
N ILE A 67 1.30 5.83 -3.14
CA ILE A 67 0.64 4.59 -2.78
C ILE A 67 1.71 3.53 -2.57
N GLU A 68 1.69 2.87 -1.42
CA GLU A 68 2.62 1.80 -1.05
C GLU A 68 1.81 0.55 -0.72
N ALA A 69 2.10 -0.56 -1.38
CA ALA A 69 1.63 -1.88 -0.97
C ALA A 69 2.78 -2.63 -0.30
N ARG A 70 2.51 -3.25 0.84
CA ARG A 70 3.49 -3.98 1.65
C ARG A 70 2.94 -5.29 2.16
N ILE A 71 3.65 -6.37 1.88
CA ILE A 71 3.45 -7.68 2.51
C ILE A 71 4.37 -7.75 3.72
N VAL A 72 3.79 -7.86 4.91
CA VAL A 72 4.53 -7.82 6.17
C VAL A 72 4.93 -9.22 6.60
N LYS A 73 6.21 -9.43 6.88
CA LYS A 73 6.75 -10.74 7.32
C LYS A 73 6.77 -10.90 8.82
N ALA A 74 7.00 -9.80 9.54
CA ALA A 74 7.05 -9.78 11.00
C ALA A 74 5.66 -9.68 11.67
N GLY A 75 4.57 -9.69 10.89
CA GLY A 75 3.19 -9.58 11.39
C GLY A 75 2.79 -8.18 11.88
N GLN A 76 3.64 -7.17 11.70
CA GLN A 76 3.38 -5.78 12.09
C GLN A 76 3.25 -4.88 10.87
N ALA A 77 2.42 -3.82 10.94
CA ALA A 77 2.20 -2.88 9.84
C ALA A 77 3.42 -1.97 9.54
N GLN A 78 4.35 -1.86 10.50
CA GLN A 78 5.55 -1.04 10.38
C GLN A 78 6.59 -1.74 9.50
N SER A 79 7.32 -0.95 8.70
CA SER A 79 8.38 -1.45 7.82
C SER A 79 9.39 -2.28 8.61
N SER A 80 9.64 -3.50 8.15
CA SER A 80 10.68 -4.39 8.65
C SER A 80 11.54 -4.89 7.49
N SER A 81 12.83 -5.12 7.75
CA SER A 81 13.71 -5.76 6.77
C SER A 81 13.11 -7.11 6.34
N GLY A 82 13.16 -7.40 5.04
CA GLY A 82 12.56 -8.59 4.43
C GLY A 82 11.07 -8.46 4.05
N ASP A 83 10.39 -7.38 4.43
CA ASP A 83 9.05 -7.09 3.91
C ASP A 83 9.10 -6.91 2.39
N LEU A 84 8.06 -7.34 1.68
CA LEU A 84 7.96 -7.13 0.24
C LEU A 84 7.09 -5.92 -0.03
N PHE A 85 7.49 -5.06 -0.96
CA PHE A 85 6.73 -3.85 -1.23
C PHE A 85 6.74 -3.43 -2.70
N GLY A 86 5.82 -2.52 -3.02
CA GLY A 86 5.72 -1.85 -4.30
C GLY A 86 5.15 -0.45 -4.10
N THR A 87 5.53 0.50 -4.96
CA THR A 87 5.10 1.89 -4.82
C THR A 87 4.63 2.51 -6.13
N LEU A 88 3.73 3.49 -6.01
CA LEU A 88 3.40 4.47 -7.04
C LEU A 88 3.55 5.86 -6.41
N ALA A 89 4.26 6.76 -7.07
CA ALA A 89 4.37 8.16 -6.69
C ALA A 89 3.57 9.05 -7.65
N GLY A 90 3.27 10.28 -7.25
CA GLY A 90 2.61 11.25 -8.14
C GLY A 90 1.13 10.98 -8.43
N VAL A 91 0.47 10.12 -7.65
CA VAL A 91 -0.92 9.73 -7.92
C VAL A 91 -1.87 10.85 -7.52
N LYS A 92 -2.67 11.34 -8.47
CA LYS A 92 -3.72 12.33 -8.19
C LYS A 92 -4.94 11.63 -7.56
N PRO A 93 -5.57 12.18 -6.51
CA PRO A 93 -6.87 11.70 -6.04
C PRO A 93 -7.89 11.62 -7.19
N GLY A 94 -8.73 10.58 -7.18
CA GLY A 94 -9.67 10.29 -8.27
C GLY A 94 -9.08 9.49 -9.44
N SER A 95 -7.77 9.21 -9.45
CA SER A 95 -7.17 8.30 -10.43
C SER A 95 -7.77 6.89 -10.34
N GLN A 96 -8.00 6.26 -11.49
CA GLN A 96 -8.57 4.91 -11.59
C GLN A 96 -7.65 3.98 -12.38
N LYS A 97 -7.90 2.67 -12.29
CA LYS A 97 -7.16 1.62 -13.04
C LYS A 97 -5.64 1.66 -12.83
N LEU A 98 -5.22 2.07 -11.65
CA LEU A 98 -3.81 2.11 -11.26
C LEU A 98 -3.23 0.69 -11.21
N ARG A 99 -2.06 0.51 -11.80
CA ARG A 99 -1.29 -0.74 -11.74
C ARG A 99 -0.19 -0.61 -10.71
N LEU A 100 -0.41 -1.22 -9.54
CA LEU A 100 0.58 -1.35 -8.48
C LEU A 100 1.15 -2.78 -8.50
N LEU A 101 2.46 -2.89 -8.65
CA LEU A 101 3.22 -4.14 -8.65
C LEU A 101 4.09 -4.21 -7.40
N ILE A 102 4.01 -5.31 -6.65
CA ILE A 102 4.90 -5.62 -5.53
C ILE A 102 6.11 -6.37 -6.10
N ASP A 103 7.28 -5.72 -6.14
CA ASP A 103 8.50 -6.26 -6.78
C ASP A 103 9.81 -5.94 -6.04
N GLN A 104 9.75 -5.22 -4.92
CA GLN A 104 10.91 -4.88 -4.10
C GLN A 104 10.93 -5.66 -2.79
N VAL A 105 12.12 -5.84 -2.24
CA VAL A 105 12.36 -6.33 -0.88
C VAL A 105 12.89 -5.16 -0.05
N GLN A 106 12.31 -4.93 1.12
CA GLN A 106 12.78 -3.95 2.08
C GLN A 106 14.15 -4.40 2.62
N PRO A 107 15.24 -3.61 2.42
CA PRO A 107 16.54 -3.91 2.99
C PRO A 107 16.50 -3.89 4.52
#